data_AF-A0A2V7ZMX4-F1
#
_entry.id   AF-A0A2V7ZMX4-F1
#
_cell.length_a   1.000
_cell.length_b   1.000
_cell.length_c   1.000
_cell.angle_alpha   90.00
_cell.angle_beta   90.00
_cell.angle_gamma   90.00
#
_symmetry.space_group_name_H-M   'P 1'
#
loop_
_entity.id
_entity.type
_entity.pdbx_description
1 polymer ?
#
loop_
_entity_poly.entity_id
_entity_poly.type
_entity_poly.pdbx_seq_one_letter_code
_entity_poly.pdbx_strand_id
1 'polypeptide(L)'
;MAQRLARVTGLPQQFILNANLRVTADRFRKELLRDKRLTIGRLDGRFTSIDADAAGERQEYDISNSALQGPYTSMFQEYVKNDLKWETDLHYPTSGNVRPWTYDQNRYMDMTEPLRSAMTHNPFLKVFVAIGYYDMATIMGGAEFNFTHLAYDKQVTDRVSHGYYEAGH
;
A
#
# COMPACT_ATOMS: atom_id res chain seq x y z
N MET A 1 -13.82 -12.13 -21.56
CA MET A 1 -12.80 -11.43 -20.73
C MET A 1 -13.42 -10.72 -19.52
N ALA A 2 -14.37 -9.80 -19.70
CA ALA A 2 -14.97 -9.03 -18.59
C ALA A 2 -15.57 -9.88 -17.46
N GLN A 3 -16.29 -10.96 -17.77
CA GLN A 3 -16.84 -11.88 -16.77
C GLN A 3 -15.75 -12.53 -15.88
N ARG A 4 -14.59 -12.85 -16.46
CA ARG A 4 -13.45 -13.39 -15.70
C ARG A 4 -12.89 -12.35 -14.75
N LEU A 5 -12.75 -11.10 -15.20
CA LEU A 5 -12.30 -10.00 -14.37
C LEU A 5 -13.29 -9.75 -13.21
N ALA A 6 -14.59 -9.66 -13.50
CA ALA A 6 -15.63 -9.50 -12.49
C ALA A 6 -15.56 -10.57 -11.39
N ARG A 7 -15.32 -11.83 -11.77
CA ARG A 7 -15.17 -12.93 -10.82
C ARG A 7 -13.95 -12.80 -9.90
N VAL A 8 -12.82 -12.29 -10.40
CA VAL A 8 -11.57 -12.20 -9.61
C VAL A 8 -11.42 -10.89 -8.86
N THR A 9 -12.04 -9.80 -9.33
CA THR A 9 -11.97 -8.48 -8.69
C THR A 9 -13.17 -8.17 -7.82
N GLY A 10 -14.29 -8.90 -7.99
CA GLY A 10 -15.57 -8.57 -7.35
C GLY A 10 -16.29 -7.37 -7.97
N LEU A 11 -15.74 -6.75 -9.01
CA LEU A 11 -16.35 -5.57 -9.64
C LEU A 11 -17.50 -5.96 -10.58
N PRO A 12 -18.53 -5.09 -10.74
CA PRO A 12 -19.59 -5.32 -11.71
C PRO A 12 -19.05 -5.47 -13.14
N GLN A 13 -19.51 -6.48 -13.87
CA GLN A 13 -19.08 -6.72 -15.25
C GLN A 13 -19.31 -5.49 -16.15
N GLN A 14 -20.44 -4.79 -15.97
CA GLN A 14 -20.75 -3.59 -16.74
C GLN A 14 -19.75 -2.46 -16.46
N PHE A 15 -19.34 -2.27 -15.20
CA PHE A 15 -18.32 -1.27 -14.85
C PHE A 15 -16.98 -1.57 -15.54
N ILE A 16 -16.56 -2.84 -15.54
CA ILE A 16 -15.32 -3.28 -16.21
C ILE A 16 -15.38 -3.03 -17.72
N LEU A 17 -16.54 -3.27 -18.35
CA LEU A 17 -16.76 -2.98 -19.78
C LEU A 17 -16.71 -1.49 -20.05
N ASN A 18 -17.37 -0.67 -19.22
CA ASN A 18 -17.34 0.79 -19.33
C ASN A 18 -15.91 1.34 -19.15
N ALA A 19 -15.07 0.66 -18.36
CA ALA A 19 -13.67 0.98 -18.19
C ALA A 19 -12.76 0.41 -19.30
N ASN A 20 -13.30 -0.12 -20.41
CA ASN A 20 -12.54 -0.75 -21.49
C ASN A 20 -11.56 -1.84 -21.00
N LEU A 21 -11.97 -2.61 -19.98
CA LEU A 21 -11.14 -3.62 -19.31
C LEU A 21 -9.88 -3.05 -18.61
N ARG A 22 -9.78 -1.73 -18.43
CA ARG A 22 -8.64 -1.01 -17.83
C ARG A 22 -9.06 -0.31 -16.54
N VAL A 23 -9.33 -1.11 -15.51
CA VAL A 23 -9.66 -0.59 -14.18
C VAL A 23 -8.37 -0.17 -13.48
N THR A 24 -8.25 1.10 -13.10
CA THR A 24 -7.13 1.61 -12.31
C THR A 24 -7.32 1.29 -10.82
N ALA A 25 -6.25 1.36 -10.02
CA ALA A 25 -6.33 1.14 -8.57
C ALA A 25 -7.33 2.08 -7.88
N ASP A 26 -7.38 3.35 -8.30
CA ASP A 26 -8.35 4.32 -7.76
C ASP A 26 -9.79 3.93 -8.08
N ARG A 27 -10.05 3.55 -9.35
CA ARG A 27 -11.37 3.09 -9.79
C ARG A 27 -11.81 1.84 -9.04
N PHE A 28 -10.89 0.90 -8.82
CA PHE A 28 -11.14 -0.31 -8.06
C PHE A 28 -11.59 0.02 -6.63
N ARG A 29 -10.82 0.82 -5.89
CA ARG A 29 -11.16 1.22 -4.51
C ARG A 29 -12.46 2.01 -4.41
N LYS A 30 -12.73 2.87 -5.41
CA LYS A 30 -13.94 3.69 -5.48
C LYS A 30 -15.20 2.89 -5.82
N GLU A 31 -15.07 1.78 -6.55
CA GLU A 31 -16.20 0.97 -7.01
C GLU A 31 -16.65 -0.07 -5.98
N LEU A 32 -15.73 -0.65 -5.20
CA LEU A 32 -16.00 -1.84 -4.37
C LEU A 32 -17.21 -1.72 -3.42
N LEU A 33 -17.47 -0.53 -2.86
CA LEU A 33 -18.59 -0.27 -1.95
C LEU A 33 -19.47 0.91 -2.42
N ARG A 34 -19.49 1.19 -3.73
CA ARG A 34 -20.20 2.36 -4.29
C ARG A 34 -21.72 2.28 -4.07
N ASP A 35 -22.30 1.09 -4.06
CA ASP A 35 -23.71 0.83 -3.75
C ASP A 35 -24.11 1.34 -2.35
N LYS A 36 -23.16 1.34 -1.41
CA LYS A 36 -23.30 1.89 -0.06
C LYS A 36 -22.84 3.34 0.05
N ARG A 37 -22.43 3.96 -1.06
CA ARG A 37 -21.79 5.28 -1.13
C ARG A 37 -20.52 5.40 -0.28
N LEU A 38 -19.82 4.28 -0.07
CA LEU A 38 -18.58 4.22 0.70
C LEU A 38 -17.35 4.04 -0.19
N THR A 39 -16.21 4.54 0.27
CA THR A 39 -14.86 4.30 -0.26
C THR A 39 -14.03 3.54 0.78
N ILE A 40 -12.96 2.85 0.35
CA ILE A 40 -12.06 2.09 1.24
C ILE A 40 -10.65 2.67 1.25
N GLY A 41 -9.88 2.51 2.34
CA GLY A 41 -8.51 3.01 2.43
C GLY A 41 -7.56 2.47 1.35
N ARG A 42 -6.60 3.29 0.92
CA ARG A 42 -5.50 2.83 0.05
C ARG A 42 -4.41 2.12 0.87
N LEU A 43 -4.06 2.65 2.03
CA LEU A 43 -3.10 2.00 2.94
C LEU A 43 -3.76 0.81 3.66
N ASP A 44 -5.01 0.91 4.07
CA ASP A 44 -5.74 -0.18 4.70
C ASP A 44 -7.20 -0.24 4.26
N GLY A 45 -7.52 -1.29 3.49
CA GLY A 45 -8.84 -1.52 2.92
C GLY A 45 -9.98 -1.75 3.92
N ARG A 46 -9.67 -1.94 5.22
CA ARG A 46 -10.69 -2.11 6.27
C ARG A 46 -11.33 -0.80 6.69
N PHE A 47 -10.66 0.33 6.46
CA PHE A 47 -11.21 1.65 6.76
C PHE A 47 -12.14 2.09 5.64
N THR A 48 -13.31 2.60 6.02
CA THR A 48 -14.29 3.12 5.07
C THR A 48 -14.61 4.59 5.32
N SER A 49 -14.89 5.34 4.27
CA SER A 49 -15.39 6.71 4.38
C SER A 49 -16.44 7.05 3.32
N ILE A 50 -16.98 8.26 3.41
CA ILE A 50 -17.84 8.87 2.40
C ILE A 50 -17.04 9.94 1.65
N ASP A 51 -17.29 10.01 0.35
CA ASP A 51 -16.87 11.13 -0.50
C ASP A 51 -18.11 11.98 -0.81
N ALA A 52 -17.92 13.24 -1.21
CA ALA A 52 -19.02 14.12 -1.59
C ALA A 52 -19.80 13.56 -2.79
N ASP A 53 -19.06 13.04 -3.78
CA ASP A 53 -19.65 12.40 -4.96
C ASP A 53 -19.36 10.90 -4.99
N ALA A 54 -20.44 10.12 -4.91
CA ALA A 54 -20.38 8.67 -5.08
C ALA A 54 -20.17 8.26 -6.54
N ALA A 55 -20.37 9.13 -7.53
CA ALA A 55 -20.12 8.87 -8.96
C ALA A 55 -18.67 9.18 -9.40
N GLY A 56 -17.86 9.77 -8.51
CA GLY A 56 -16.47 10.09 -8.78
C GLY A 56 -15.60 8.87 -9.15
N GLU A 57 -14.45 9.15 -9.74
CA GLU A 57 -13.51 8.16 -10.29
C GLU A 57 -12.36 7.79 -9.34
N ARG A 58 -12.13 8.65 -8.35
CA ARG A 58 -11.07 8.52 -7.35
C ARG A 58 -11.64 8.83 -5.97
N GLN A 59 -10.91 8.41 -4.97
CA GLN A 59 -11.12 8.82 -3.59
C GLN A 59 -10.66 10.26 -3.42
N GLU A 60 -11.37 11.02 -2.60
CA GLU A 60 -10.97 12.41 -2.27
C GLU A 60 -9.71 12.44 -1.38
N TYR A 61 -9.57 11.45 -0.51
CA TYR A 61 -8.44 11.25 0.38
C TYR A 61 -8.32 9.78 0.79
N ASP A 62 -7.23 9.43 1.46
CA ASP A 62 -7.09 8.11 2.07
C ASP A 62 -7.59 8.12 3.52
N ILE A 63 -8.72 7.45 3.75
CA ILE A 63 -9.32 7.34 5.08
C ILE A 63 -8.42 6.58 6.05
N SER A 64 -7.69 5.57 5.60
CA SER A 64 -6.80 4.81 6.48
C SER A 64 -5.65 5.66 7.00
N ASN A 65 -5.07 6.52 6.15
CA ASN A 65 -4.06 7.48 6.57
C ASN A 65 -4.63 8.51 7.57
N SER A 66 -5.81 9.06 7.25
CA SER A 66 -6.44 10.11 8.07
C SER A 66 -6.87 9.57 9.45
N ALA A 67 -7.40 8.35 9.50
CA ALA A 67 -7.84 7.71 10.74
C ALA A 67 -6.67 7.37 11.67
N LEU A 68 -5.50 7.02 11.12
CA LEU A 68 -4.32 6.65 11.89
C LEU A 68 -3.49 7.87 12.37
N GLN A 69 -3.58 9.00 11.66
CA GLN A 69 -2.75 10.17 11.93
C GLN A 69 -2.92 10.72 13.36
N GLY A 70 -4.15 10.89 13.83
CA GLY A 70 -4.45 11.43 15.15
C GLY A 70 -3.92 10.56 16.30
N PRO A 71 -4.29 9.26 16.35
CA PRO A 71 -3.77 8.33 17.35
C PRO A 71 -2.24 8.23 17.35
N TYR A 72 -1.61 8.11 16.18
CA TYR A 72 -0.16 7.99 16.08
C TYR A 72 0.56 9.23 16.61
N THR A 73 0.09 10.42 16.21
CA THR A 73 0.65 11.69 16.69
C THR A 73 0.50 11.81 18.21
N SER A 74 -0.69 11.47 18.73
CA SER A 74 -0.99 11.60 20.17
C SER A 74 -0.11 10.67 21.01
N MET A 75 0.04 9.40 20.59
CA MET A 75 0.90 8.44 21.29
C MET A 75 2.37 8.85 21.25
N PHE A 76 2.86 9.35 20.11
CA PHE A 76 4.23 9.84 20.02
C PHE A 76 4.46 11.05 20.95
N GLN A 77 3.54 12.01 20.94
CA GLN A 77 3.61 13.20 21.80
C GLN A 77 3.57 12.83 23.29
N GLU A 78 2.72 11.87 23.67
CA GLU A 78 2.69 11.33 25.02
C GLU A 78 4.05 10.74 25.41
N TYR A 79 4.61 9.83 24.61
CA TYR A 79 5.89 9.17 24.89
C TYR A 79 7.04 10.17 25.01
N VAL A 80 7.13 11.11 24.07
CA VAL A 80 8.17 12.14 24.07
C VAL A 80 8.12 13.01 25.32
N LYS A 81 6.92 13.45 25.70
CA LYS A 81 6.74 14.31 26.87
C LYS A 81 6.94 13.55 28.17
N ASN A 82 6.30 12.39 28.30
CA ASN A 82 6.18 11.70 29.58
C ASN A 82 7.33 10.73 29.86
N ASP A 83 7.90 10.08 28.85
CA ASP A 83 9.00 9.13 29.04
C ASP A 83 10.36 9.79 28.77
N LEU A 84 10.51 10.47 27.63
CA LEU A 84 11.77 11.13 27.28
C LEU A 84 11.96 12.48 27.97
N LYS A 85 10.91 13.01 28.63
CA LYS A 85 10.94 14.31 29.34
C LYS A 85 11.35 15.47 28.44
N TRP A 86 11.03 15.39 27.15
CA TRP A 86 11.29 16.46 26.21
C TRP A 86 10.02 17.26 25.97
N GLU A 87 10.04 18.54 26.36
CA GLU A 87 8.94 19.48 26.14
C GLU A 87 9.33 20.46 25.04
N THR A 88 8.45 20.63 24.06
CA THR A 88 8.63 21.55 22.94
C THR A 88 7.28 22.08 22.47
N ASP A 89 7.29 23.30 21.94
CA ASP A 89 6.18 23.91 21.19
C ASP A 89 6.27 23.62 19.68
N LEU A 90 7.30 22.90 19.24
CA LEU A 90 7.48 22.53 17.84
C LEU A 90 6.37 21.60 17.37
N HIS A 91 5.78 21.94 16.22
CA HIS A 91 4.85 21.07 15.54
C HIS A 91 5.58 19.82 15.00
N TYR A 92 5.06 18.63 15.32
CA TYR A 92 5.55 17.36 14.77
C TYR A 92 4.73 16.96 13.53
N PRO A 93 5.27 17.12 12.30
CA PRO A 93 4.58 16.67 11.10
C PRO A 93 4.72 15.16 10.94
N THR A 94 3.60 14.44 10.81
CA THR A 94 3.60 13.00 10.49
C THR A 94 4.01 12.68 9.06
N SER A 95 4.10 13.71 8.20
CA SER A 95 4.52 13.60 6.80
C SER A 95 5.09 14.93 6.31
N GLY A 96 6.06 14.89 5.38
CA GLY A 96 6.65 16.08 4.75
C GLY A 96 6.33 16.21 3.27
N ASN A 97 6.40 17.43 2.73
CA ASN A 97 6.31 17.65 1.28
C ASN A 97 7.67 17.34 0.63
N VAL A 98 7.74 16.21 -0.06
CA VAL A 98 8.96 15.72 -0.72
C VAL A 98 9.06 16.16 -2.19
N ARG A 99 8.18 17.06 -2.66
CA ARG A 99 8.18 17.46 -4.07
C ARG A 99 9.21 18.57 -4.36
N PRO A 100 9.87 18.53 -5.54
CA PRO A 100 9.63 17.60 -6.65
C PRO A 100 10.50 16.32 -6.56
N TRP A 101 9.94 15.21 -6.09
CA TRP A 101 10.56 13.89 -6.25
C TRP A 101 10.32 13.43 -7.68
N THR A 102 11.41 13.23 -8.42
CA THR A 102 11.36 12.64 -9.76
C THR A 102 11.21 11.13 -9.65
N TYR A 103 10.09 10.61 -10.12
CA TYR A 103 9.95 9.17 -10.40
C TYR A 103 10.57 8.87 -11.76
N ASP A 104 11.07 7.65 -11.88
CA ASP A 104 11.47 7.10 -13.16
C ASP A 104 10.31 7.16 -14.16
N GLN A 105 10.55 7.80 -15.29
CA GLN A 105 9.54 7.93 -16.34
C GLN A 105 9.46 6.63 -17.15
N ASN A 106 8.23 6.18 -17.43
CA ASN A 106 7.95 5.01 -18.27
C ASN A 106 8.53 3.67 -17.79
N ARG A 107 8.97 3.56 -16.53
CA ARG A 107 9.36 2.29 -15.92
C ARG A 107 8.86 2.21 -14.47
N TYR A 108 8.67 1.00 -13.99
CA TYR A 108 8.46 0.77 -12.57
C TYR A 108 9.79 0.95 -11.84
N MET A 109 9.74 1.57 -10.66
CA MET A 109 10.88 1.56 -9.75
C MET A 109 11.07 0.11 -9.29
N ASP A 110 12.23 -0.46 -9.61
CA ASP A 110 12.56 -1.85 -9.30
C ASP A 110 13.91 -1.89 -8.58
N MET A 111 13.89 -2.41 -7.35
CA MET A 111 15.08 -2.56 -6.50
C MET A 111 15.44 -4.03 -6.27
N THR A 112 14.85 -4.96 -7.04
CA THR A 112 15.15 -6.39 -6.94
C THR A 112 16.59 -6.69 -7.31
N GLU A 113 17.13 -6.12 -8.40
CA GLU A 113 18.53 -6.35 -8.80
C GLU A 113 19.55 -5.77 -7.79
N PRO A 114 19.43 -4.51 -7.32
CA PRO A 114 20.26 -4.01 -6.23
C PRO A 114 20.22 -4.90 -4.98
N LEU A 115 19.03 -5.36 -4.57
CA LEU A 115 18.88 -6.26 -3.42
C LEU A 115 19.55 -7.62 -3.68
N ARG A 116 19.32 -8.21 -4.84
CA ARG A 116 19.96 -9.47 -5.26
C ARG A 116 21.48 -9.33 -5.21
N SER A 117 22.02 -8.26 -5.77
CA SER A 117 23.45 -7.95 -5.76
C SER A 117 23.98 -7.89 -4.33
N ALA A 118 23.32 -7.14 -3.44
CA ALA A 118 23.68 -7.06 -2.03
C ALA A 118 23.66 -8.44 -1.33
N MET A 119 22.65 -9.26 -1.61
CA MET A 119 22.53 -10.61 -1.06
C MET A 119 23.59 -11.57 -1.61
N THR A 120 24.08 -11.37 -2.84
CA THR A 120 25.20 -12.17 -3.38
C THR A 120 26.56 -11.75 -2.84
N HIS A 121 26.76 -10.46 -2.56
CA HIS A 121 27.99 -9.97 -1.92
C HIS A 121 28.05 -10.35 -0.43
N ASN A 122 26.89 -10.41 0.23
CA ASN A 122 26.79 -10.84 1.62
C ASN A 122 25.98 -12.14 1.74
N PRO A 123 26.64 -13.32 1.81
CA PRO A 123 25.96 -14.61 1.93
C PRO A 123 25.20 -14.79 3.25
N PHE A 124 25.44 -13.93 4.25
CA PHE A 124 24.75 -13.96 5.54
C PHE A 124 23.52 -13.05 5.59
N LEU A 125 23.31 -12.18 4.60
CA LEU A 125 22.16 -11.30 4.54
C LEU A 125 20.87 -12.13 4.39
N LYS A 126 19.92 -11.94 5.31
CA LYS A 126 18.58 -12.50 5.27
C LYS A 126 17.58 -11.37 5.13
N VAL A 127 16.49 -11.61 4.41
CA VAL A 127 15.43 -10.63 4.18
C VAL A 127 14.14 -11.15 4.80
N PHE A 128 13.46 -10.28 5.55
CA PHE A 128 12.11 -10.52 6.03
C PHE A 128 11.17 -9.51 5.39
N VAL A 129 10.06 -9.99 4.84
CA VAL A 129 9.05 -9.20 4.15
C VAL A 129 7.75 -9.31 4.96
N ALA A 130 7.40 -8.23 5.66
CA ALA A 130 6.13 -8.12 6.36
C ALA A 130 5.06 -7.61 5.39
N ILE A 131 3.96 -8.35 5.25
CA ILE A 131 2.91 -8.07 4.27
C ILE A 131 1.56 -7.93 4.99
N GLY A 132 0.89 -6.80 4.78
CA GLY A 132 -0.50 -6.59 5.17
C GLY A 132 -1.48 -7.10 4.11
N TYR A 133 -2.44 -7.94 4.50
CA TYR A 133 -3.47 -8.45 3.58
C TYR A 133 -4.36 -7.36 2.99
N TYR A 134 -4.53 -6.24 3.71
CA TYR A 134 -5.42 -5.15 3.33
C TYR A 134 -4.70 -3.95 2.71
N ASP A 135 -3.41 -4.08 2.44
CA ASP A 135 -2.62 -3.05 1.77
C ASP A 135 -2.97 -2.98 0.27
N MET A 136 -3.52 -1.85 -0.16
CA MET A 136 -3.82 -1.56 -1.56
C MET A 136 -2.88 -0.53 -2.19
N ALA A 137 -1.83 -0.14 -1.47
CA ALA A 137 -0.71 0.66 -1.92
C ALA A 137 0.43 -0.23 -2.44
N THR A 138 0.81 -1.25 -1.66
CA THR A 138 1.80 -2.26 -2.02
C THR A 138 1.22 -3.66 -1.89
N ILE A 139 0.38 -4.02 -2.86
CA ILE A 139 -0.40 -5.26 -2.85
C ILE A 139 0.46 -6.52 -2.61
N MET A 140 -0.03 -7.40 -1.74
CA MET A 140 0.61 -8.67 -1.36
C MET A 140 1.17 -9.44 -2.57
N GLY A 141 0.36 -9.63 -3.62
CA GLY A 141 0.79 -10.39 -4.79
C GLY A 141 1.97 -9.74 -5.55
N GLY A 142 2.10 -8.41 -5.49
CA GLY A 142 3.26 -7.71 -6.04
C GLY A 142 4.52 -7.93 -5.21
N ALA A 143 4.39 -7.92 -3.88
CA ALA A 143 5.50 -8.25 -2.98
C ALA A 143 5.96 -9.70 -3.18
N GLU A 144 5.04 -10.66 -3.13
CA GLU A 144 5.35 -12.07 -3.37
C GLU A 144 6.01 -12.27 -4.72
N PHE A 145 5.46 -11.68 -5.78
CA PHE A 145 6.03 -11.76 -7.12
C PHE A 145 7.49 -11.28 -7.14
N ASN A 146 7.79 -10.09 -6.59
CA ASN A 146 9.14 -9.55 -6.60
C ASN A 146 10.13 -10.47 -5.87
N PHE A 147 9.74 -11.01 -4.71
CA PHE A 147 10.65 -11.83 -3.89
C PHE A 147 10.79 -13.27 -4.35
N THR A 148 9.77 -13.87 -4.98
CA THR A 148 9.90 -15.19 -5.59
C THR A 148 10.70 -15.16 -6.90
N HIS A 149 10.76 -13.99 -7.57
CA HIS A 149 11.51 -13.79 -8.82
C HIS A 149 12.86 -13.12 -8.57
N LEU A 150 13.28 -12.97 -7.32
CA LEU A 150 14.59 -12.43 -6.95
C LEU A 150 15.70 -13.41 -7.37
N ALA A 151 16.43 -13.09 -8.44
CA ALA A 151 17.47 -13.93 -9.07
C ALA A 151 17.01 -15.28 -9.66
N TYR A 152 15.84 -15.81 -9.28
CA TYR A 152 15.42 -17.21 -9.48
C TYR A 152 16.39 -18.26 -8.88
N ASP A 153 17.35 -17.84 -8.06
CA ASP A 153 18.34 -18.72 -7.42
C ASP A 153 17.92 -19.02 -5.99
N LYS A 154 17.87 -20.31 -5.64
CA LYS A 154 17.57 -20.79 -4.29
C LYS A 154 18.55 -20.28 -3.23
N GLN A 155 19.82 -20.06 -3.59
CA GLN A 155 20.81 -19.48 -2.66
C GLN A 155 20.45 -18.05 -2.22
N VAL A 156 19.61 -17.35 -2.99
CA VAL A 156 19.08 -16.03 -2.65
C VAL A 156 17.68 -16.16 -2.05
N THR A 157 16.77 -16.85 -2.74
CA THR A 157 15.35 -16.93 -2.36
C THR A 157 15.10 -17.71 -1.07
N ASP A 158 15.91 -18.73 -0.74
CA ASP A 158 15.77 -19.47 0.53
C ASP A 158 16.18 -18.62 1.75
N ARG A 159 16.81 -17.44 1.54
CA ARG A 159 17.13 -16.45 2.59
C ARG A 159 16.11 -15.32 2.69
N VAL A 160 15.03 -15.40 1.92
CA VAL A 160 13.88 -14.49 2.04
C VAL A 160 12.76 -15.19 2.80
N SER A 161 12.22 -14.51 3.80
CA SER A 161 11.10 -14.99 4.62
C SER A 161 9.95 -14.00 4.57
N HIS A 162 8.72 -14.50 4.66
CA HIS A 162 7.50 -13.68 4.61
C HIS A 162 6.73 -13.82 5.92
N GLY A 163 6.18 -12.71 6.40
CA GLY A 163 5.21 -12.67 7.49
C GLY A 163 3.95 -11.97 7.02
N TYR A 164 2.80 -12.57 7.26
CA TYR A 164 1.52 -12.04 6.81
C TYR A 164 0.69 -11.58 8.01
N TYR A 165 0.06 -10.42 7.85
CA TYR A 165 -0.64 -9.74 8.92
C TYR A 165 -2.02 -9.30 8.45
N GLU A 166 -3.00 -9.44 9.33
CA GLU A 166 -4.34 -8.84 9.20
C GLU A 166 -4.23 -7.32 9.41
N ALA A 167 -3.50 -6.65 8.52
CA ALA A 167 -3.12 -5.24 8.57
C ALA A 167 -3.11 -4.62 7.16
N GLY A 168 -3.03 -3.29 7.11
CA GLY A 168 -2.72 -2.54 5.89
C GLY A 168 -1.22 -2.33 5.67
N HIS A 169 -0.88 -1.22 5.02
CA HIS A 169 0.46 -0.70 4.77
C HIS A 169 1.16 -0.28 6.07
#